data_AF-A0A7C3NMI5-F1
#
_entry.id   AF-A0A7C3NMI5-F1
#
_cell.length_a   1.000
_cell.length_b   1.000
_cell.length_c   1.000
_cell.angle_alpha   90.00
_cell.angle_beta   90.00
_cell.angle_gamma   90.00
#
_symmetry.space_group_name_H-M   'P 1'
#
loop_
_entity.id
_entity.type
_entity.pdbx_description
1 polymer ?
#
loop_
_entity_poly.entity_id
_entity_poly.type
_entity_poly.pdbx_seq_one_letter_code
_entity_poly.pdbx_strand_id
1 'polypeptide(L)'
;MRRRIVAFYVAGIVNVFLGLYVLFEGRSVLAPGTWLILVIFFFGFAAVDFWFPHAIRKKWLEEQARLRAARDERGGMSDAR
;
A
#
# COMPACT_ATOMS: atom_id res chain seq x y z
N MET A 1 -5.80 10.49 5.63
CA MET A 1 -4.90 9.67 4.78
C MET A 1 -3.67 9.13 5.50
N ARG A 2 -2.86 9.96 6.19
CA ARG A 2 -1.62 9.52 6.87
C ARG A 2 -1.82 8.29 7.79
N ARG A 3 -2.87 8.30 8.63
CA ARG A 3 -3.18 7.18 9.55
C ARG A 3 -3.50 5.86 8.84
N ARG A 4 -4.19 5.93 7.68
CA ARG A 4 -4.51 4.74 6.87
C ARG A 4 -3.25 4.18 6.19
N ILE A 5 -2.39 5.05 5.66
CA ILE A 5 -1.09 4.67 5.08
C ILE A 5 -0.20 3.97 6.11
N VAL A 6 -0.16 4.49 7.35
CA VAL A 6 0.58 3.87 8.45
C VAL A 6 0.01 2.49 8.79
N ALA A 7 -1.32 2.34 8.83
CA ALA A 7 -1.94 1.04 9.08
C ALA A 7 -1.56 -0.01 8.01
N PHE A 8 -1.52 0.36 6.73
CA PHE A 8 -1.03 -0.53 5.67
C PHE A 8 0.45 -0.89 5.85
N TYR A 9 1.29 0.08 6.20
CA TYR A 9 2.70 -0.19 6.50
C TYR A 9 2.87 -1.15 7.69
N VAL A 10 2.10 -0.96 8.76
CA VAL A 10 2.12 -1.84 9.93
C VAL A 10 1.61 -3.23 9.56
N ALA A 11 0.52 -3.34 8.80
CA ALA A 11 -0.01 -4.61 8.32
C ALA A 11 1.02 -5.36 7.46
N GLY A 12 1.68 -4.66 6.54
CA GLY A 12 2.74 -5.21 5.71
C GLY A 12 3.92 -5.72 6.55
N ILE A 13 4.38 -4.95 7.53
CA ILE A 13 5.45 -5.37 8.46
C ILE A 13 5.03 -6.63 9.22
N VAL A 14 3.82 -6.65 9.80
CA VAL A 14 3.30 -7.81 10.53
C VAL A 14 3.23 -9.05 9.62
N ASN A 15 2.77 -8.89 8.38
CA ASN A 15 2.72 -9.97 7.40
C ASN A 15 4.12 -10.49 7.03
N VAL A 16 5.14 -9.62 6.91
CA VAL A 16 6.52 -10.07 6.70
C VAL A 16 7.03 -10.87 7.90
N PHE A 17 6.78 -10.40 9.13
CA PHE A 17 7.18 -11.13 10.34
C PHE A 17 6.49 -12.49 10.43
N LEU A 18 5.19 -12.58 10.16
CA LEU A 18 4.47 -13.86 10.11
C LEU A 18 5.00 -14.76 9.00
N GLY A 19 5.25 -14.21 7.81
CA GLY A 19 5.81 -14.96 6.69
C GLY A 19 7.19 -15.54 7.02
N LEU A 20 8.07 -14.77 7.64
CA LEU A 20 9.38 -15.25 8.11
C LEU A 20 9.23 -16.30 9.21
N TYR A 21 8.34 -16.08 10.18
CA TYR A 21 8.06 -17.04 11.23
C TYR A 21 7.60 -18.39 10.66
N VAL A 22 6.63 -18.39 9.74
CA VAL A 22 6.15 -19.61 9.08
C VAL A 22 7.21 -20.21 8.15
N LEU A 23 8.10 -19.42 7.56
CA LEU A 23 9.20 -19.92 6.75
C LEU A 23 10.22 -20.73 7.58
N PHE A 24 10.53 -20.28 8.80
CA PHE A 24 11.51 -20.94 9.67
C PHE A 24 10.88 -22.04 10.56
N GLU A 25 9.74 -21.78 11.21
CA GLU A 25 9.08 -22.73 12.12
C GLU A 25 7.91 -23.48 11.49
N GLY A 26 7.32 -22.98 10.40
CA GLY A 26 6.14 -23.63 9.80
C GLY A 26 6.45 -25.03 9.27
N ARG A 27 7.70 -25.35 8.96
CA ARG A 27 8.10 -26.69 8.50
C ARG A 27 8.04 -27.75 9.61
N SER A 28 8.18 -27.36 10.88
CA SER A 28 8.09 -28.28 12.02
C SER A 28 6.68 -28.33 12.63
N VAL A 29 5.87 -27.30 12.42
CA VAL A 29 4.54 -27.15 13.04
C VAL A 29 3.40 -27.53 12.08
N LEU A 30 3.56 -27.32 10.78
CA LEU A 30 2.48 -27.47 9.78
C LEU A 30 2.73 -28.65 8.83
N ALA A 31 1.63 -29.10 8.22
CA ALA A 31 1.67 -30.15 7.21
C ALA A 31 2.56 -29.77 6.01
N PRO A 32 3.24 -30.75 5.37
CA PRO A 32 4.05 -30.53 4.19
C PRO A 32 3.21 -29.87 3.07
N GLY A 33 3.66 -28.71 2.58
CA GLY A 33 2.97 -27.94 1.54
C GLY A 33 2.11 -26.78 2.05
N THR A 34 1.44 -26.94 3.19
CA THR A 34 0.62 -25.86 3.79
C THR A 34 1.47 -24.67 4.21
N TRP A 35 2.65 -24.92 4.80
CA TRP A 35 3.56 -23.85 5.21
C TRP A 35 4.01 -22.99 4.02
N LEU A 36 4.28 -23.61 2.86
CA LEU A 36 4.75 -22.90 1.67
C LEU A 36 3.66 -21.99 1.11
N ILE A 37 2.41 -22.47 1.07
CA ILE A 37 1.24 -21.67 0.65
C ILE A 37 1.08 -20.46 1.58
N LEU A 38 1.16 -20.66 2.90
CA LEU A 38 1.05 -19.58 3.86
C LEU A 38 2.18 -18.56 3.73
N VAL A 39 3.42 -18.99 3.53
CA VAL A 39 4.55 -18.10 3.25
C VAL A 39 4.26 -17.24 2.02
N ILE A 40 3.85 -17.85 0.91
CA ILE A 40 3.52 -17.11 -0.32
C ILE A 40 2.38 -16.11 -0.07
N PHE A 41 1.36 -16.50 0.68
CA PHE A 41 0.26 -15.61 1.03
C PHE A 41 0.73 -14.42 1.89
N PHE A 42 1.50 -14.65 2.95
CA PHE A 42 1.97 -13.59 3.83
C PHE A 42 2.89 -12.60 3.10
N PHE A 43 3.85 -13.11 2.32
CA PHE A 43 4.73 -12.24 1.53
C PHE A 43 3.98 -11.54 0.38
N GLY A 44 3.01 -12.21 -0.24
CA GLY A 44 2.15 -11.62 -1.28
C GLY A 44 1.31 -10.46 -0.73
N PHE A 45 0.64 -10.67 0.41
CA PHE A 45 -0.12 -9.61 1.08
C PHE A 45 0.78 -8.48 1.57
N ALA A 46 1.95 -8.78 2.14
CA ALA A 46 2.91 -7.75 2.51
C ALA A 46 3.29 -6.85 1.31
N ALA A 47 3.55 -7.44 0.14
CA ALA A 47 3.85 -6.67 -1.07
C ALA A 47 2.70 -5.75 -1.48
N VAL A 48 1.46 -6.24 -1.39
CA VAL A 48 0.25 -5.44 -1.68
C VAL A 48 0.09 -4.30 -0.67
N ASP A 49 0.29 -4.59 0.63
CA ASP A 49 0.21 -3.62 1.73
C ASP A 49 1.23 -2.49 1.57
N PHE A 50 2.42 -2.75 1.04
CA PHE A 50 3.40 -1.71 0.73
C PHE A 50 3.12 -0.97 -0.59
N TRP A 51 2.51 -1.63 -1.57
CA TRP A 51 2.22 -1.03 -2.87
C TRP A 51 1.02 -0.07 -2.83
N PHE A 52 -0.05 -0.44 -2.12
CA PHE A 52 -1.27 0.37 -1.96
C PHE A 52 -1.03 1.82 -1.53
N PRO A 53 -0.28 2.11 -0.45
CA PRO A 53 -0.03 3.48 -0.02
C PRO A 53 0.77 4.29 -1.04
N HIS A 54 1.64 3.64 -1.82
CA HIS A 54 2.41 4.27 -2.90
C HIS A 54 1.48 4.67 -4.07
N ALA A 55 0.62 3.75 -4.49
CA ALA A 55 -0.35 3.97 -5.56
C ALA A 55 -1.37 5.07 -5.19
N ILE A 56 -1.89 5.06 -3.96
CA ILE A 56 -2.84 6.08 -3.48
C ILE A 56 -2.17 7.46 -3.43
N ARG A 57 -0.93 7.57 -2.94
CA ARG A 57 -0.20 8.85 -2.90
C ARG A 57 -0.02 9.44 -4.29
N LYS A 58 0.35 8.61 -5.28
CA LYS A 58 0.55 9.06 -6.66
C LYS A 58 -0.72 9.64 -7.26
N LYS A 59 -1.84 8.91 -7.18
CA LYS A 59 -3.13 9.39 -7.70
C LYS A 59 -3.59 10.67 -7.00
N TRP A 60 -3.37 10.78 -5.69
CA TRP A 60 -3.78 11.96 -4.93
C TRP A 60 -2.99 13.22 -5.31
N LEU A 61 -1.70 13.09 -5.64
CA LEU A 61 -0.87 14.19 -6.14
C LEU A 61 -1.29 14.62 -7.55
N GLU A 62 -1.55 13.67 -8.44
CA GLU A 62 -2.05 13.94 -9.80
C GLU A 62 -3.40 14.67 -9.77
N GLU A 63 -4.30 14.27 -8.87
CA GLU A 63 -5.61 14.89 -8.72
C GLU A 63 -5.53 16.30 -8.12
N GLN A 64 -4.65 16.54 -7.15
CA GLN A 64 -4.36 17.90 -6.68
C GLN A 64 -3.77 18.79 -7.78
N ALA A 65 -2.87 18.26 -8.61
CA ALA A 65 -2.29 19.02 -9.71
C ALA A 65 -3.37 19.45 -10.74
N ARG A 66 -4.29 18.53 -11.08
CA ARG A 66 -5.44 18.84 -11.96
C ARG A 66 -6.35 19.91 -11.36
N LEU A 67 -6.66 19.81 -10.06
CA LEU A 67 -7.52 20.78 -9.38
C LEU A 67 -6.88 22.17 -9.28
N ARG A 68 -5.55 22.26 -9.13
CA ARG A 68 -4.84 23.54 -9.15
C ARG A 68 -4.84 24.17 -10.54
N ALA A 69 -4.51 23.40 -11.57
CA ALA A 69 -4.54 23.87 -12.96
C ALA A 69 -5.93 24.40 -13.36
N ALA A 70 -7.01 23.67 -13.02
CA ALA A 70 -8.37 24.11 -13.31
C ALA A 70 -8.80 25.36 -12.51
N ARG A 71 -8.18 25.63 -11.36
CA ARG A 71 -8.44 26.83 -10.56
C ARG A 71 -7.71 28.04 -11.14
N ASP A 72 -6.48 27.86 -11.61
CA ASP A 72 -5.68 28.92 -12.24
C ASP A 72 -6.33 29.36 -13.57
N GLU A 73 -6.86 28.42 -14.37
CA GLU A 73 -7.61 28.73 -15.60
C GLU A 73 -8.90 29.54 -15.34
N ARG A 74 -9.63 29.23 -14.25
CA ARG A 74 -10.84 29.98 -13.88
C ARG A 74 -10.53 31.33 -13.25
N GLY A 75 -9.45 31.45 -12.48
CA GLY A 75 -9.00 32.70 -11.89
C GLY A 75 -8.51 33.70 -12.94
N GLY A 76 -7.69 33.24 -13.90
CA GLY A 76 -7.19 34.08 -14.98
C GLY A 76 -8.27 34.59 -15.94
N MET A 77 -9.38 33.85 -16.11
CA MET A 77 -10.53 34.30 -16.92
C MET A 77 -11.39 35.35 -16.20
N SER A 78 -11.34 35.43 -14.86
CA SER A 78 -12.11 36.40 -14.07
C SER A 78 -11.43 37.76 -13.96
N ASP A 79 -10.10 37.81 -14.01
CA ASP A 79 -9.32 39.07 -13.99
C ASP A 79 -9.18 39.72 -15.37
N ALA A 80 -9.61 39.04 -16.44
CA ALA A 80 -9.52 39.51 -17.82
C ALA A 80 -10.82 40.16 -18.37
N ARG A 81 -11.83 40.40 -17.53
CA ARG A 81 -13.09 41.08 -17.86
C ARG A 81 -13.24 42.39 -17.10
#